data_AF-A0A356ERT4-F1
#
_entry.id   AF-A0A356ERT4-F1
#
_cell.length_a   1.000
_cell.length_b   1.000
_cell.length_c   1.000
_cell.angle_alpha   90.00
_cell.angle_beta   90.00
_cell.angle_gamma   90.00
#
_symmetry.space_group_name_H-M   'P 1'
#
loop_
_entity.id
_entity.type
_entity.pdbx_description
1 polymer ?
#
loop_
_entity_poly.entity_id
_entity_poly.type
_entity_poly.pdbx_seq_one_letter_code
_entity_poly.pdbx_strand_id
1 'polypeptide(L)'
;MAGRSQTIRQLAREAGLSPDETLYSLWEYGIDHLIDPSDRVSGTNLDRARQILGIVPRSALVSPRYWQNRLQLSDEQFRGVLRRLGIVHDGARTLPKGSVRLLKAECQRCQLRQPQESAGEAKTREDTPPPELLWRTIGHEIELRMLTENEVLRIHEALVQDFSNQEDPIKPCGIRNSSLLGSALHRPCTSLGDDRKYPSVEMAAAALIHALVHDHPFHNGNKRTALVALLVFLDENGLMLRCGEDELFRFILQTAKHKLVDSHPRQLADREVMAMADWIHKNSRSIEKGERPIPFRELRKILNRFGCRLACPGGKGNRINISRKRAAQGRWRWGSTELKTQIAYGDEGRDVERNTIVRIRRELQLDDEHGIDSRAFYGDTVDLPGEFIVKYRKTLSRLARL
;
A
#
# COMPACT_ATOMS: atom_id res chain seq x y z
N MET A 1 -7.01 -41.55 -0.40
CA MET A 1 -6.08 -41.08 -1.46
C MET A 1 -5.29 -39.91 -0.90
N ALA A 2 -3.96 -40.02 -0.75
CA ALA A 2 -3.14 -38.93 -0.24
C ALA A 2 -3.32 -37.68 -1.11
N GLY A 3 -3.82 -36.59 -0.52
CA GLY A 3 -4.02 -35.32 -1.21
C GLY A 3 -2.70 -34.85 -1.80
N ARG A 4 -2.62 -34.79 -3.14
CA ARG A 4 -1.41 -34.33 -3.82
C ARG A 4 -1.20 -32.85 -3.50
N SER A 5 -0.02 -32.52 -2.98
CA SER A 5 0.42 -31.15 -2.71
C SER A 5 1.62 -30.81 -3.58
N GLN A 6 1.70 -29.60 -4.15
CA GLN A 6 2.88 -29.08 -4.84
C GLN A 6 3.30 -27.75 -4.23
N THR A 7 4.60 -27.44 -4.28
CA THR A 7 5.10 -26.13 -3.86
C THR A 7 4.95 -25.10 -4.97
N ILE A 8 4.92 -23.82 -4.63
CA ILE A 8 4.85 -22.73 -5.62
C ILE A 8 6.08 -22.73 -6.53
N ARG A 9 7.28 -23.03 -6.01
CA ARG A 9 8.48 -23.20 -6.84
C ARG A 9 8.33 -24.30 -7.88
N GLN A 10 7.60 -25.38 -7.57
CA GLN A 10 7.31 -26.43 -8.54
C GLN A 10 6.29 -25.96 -9.59
N LEU A 11 5.24 -25.25 -9.16
CA LEU A 11 4.25 -24.66 -10.08
C LEU A 11 4.88 -23.61 -11.00
N ALA A 12 5.76 -22.76 -10.47
CA ALA A 12 6.51 -21.75 -11.21
C ALA A 12 7.39 -22.37 -12.30
N ARG A 13 8.15 -23.41 -11.92
CA ARG A 13 8.97 -24.18 -12.86
C ARG A 13 8.12 -24.88 -13.93
N GLU A 14 6.93 -25.36 -13.59
CA GLU A 14 6.00 -25.97 -14.54
C GLU A 14 5.37 -24.95 -15.49
N ALA A 15 5.10 -23.72 -15.02
CA ALA A 15 4.55 -22.63 -15.81
C ALA A 15 5.62 -21.88 -16.64
N GLY A 16 6.90 -22.05 -16.33
CA GLY A 16 7.99 -21.27 -16.94
C GLY A 16 8.04 -19.82 -16.42
N LEU A 17 7.45 -19.56 -15.26
CA LEU A 17 7.40 -18.26 -14.60
C LEU A 17 8.40 -18.22 -13.44
N SER A 18 8.79 -17.02 -13.01
CA SER A 18 9.49 -16.85 -11.75
C SER A 18 8.58 -17.23 -10.56
N PRO A 19 9.14 -17.65 -9.41
CA PRO A 19 8.34 -17.95 -8.22
C PRO A 19 7.46 -16.78 -7.78
N ASP A 20 7.94 -15.55 -7.97
CA ASP A 20 7.27 -14.32 -7.55
C ASP A 20 6.12 -13.93 -8.50
N GLU A 21 6.30 -14.14 -9.82
CA GLU A 21 5.21 -14.02 -10.80
C GLU A 21 4.13 -15.05 -10.57
N THR A 22 4.52 -16.26 -10.17
CA THR A 22 3.59 -17.35 -9.87
C THR A 22 2.74 -17.03 -8.64
N LEU A 23 3.37 -16.56 -7.56
CA LEU A 23 2.67 -16.07 -6.37
C LEU A 23 1.68 -14.95 -6.73
N TYR A 24 2.11 -14.00 -7.55
CA TYR A 24 1.30 -12.87 -7.95
C TYR A 24 0.06 -13.29 -8.76
N SER A 25 0.22 -14.15 -9.76
CA SER A 25 -0.91 -14.68 -10.53
C SER A 25 -1.88 -15.47 -9.63
N LEU A 26 -1.38 -16.17 -8.61
CA LEU A 26 -2.25 -16.87 -7.66
C LEU A 26 -3.04 -15.89 -6.76
N TRP A 27 -2.41 -14.80 -6.32
CA TRP A 27 -3.06 -13.75 -5.52
C TRP A 27 -4.15 -13.01 -6.28
N GLU A 28 -3.89 -12.65 -7.54
CA GLU A 28 -4.83 -11.92 -8.40
C GLU A 28 -6.18 -12.64 -8.57
N TYR A 29 -6.17 -13.98 -8.44
CA TYR A 29 -7.34 -14.84 -8.58
C TYR A 29 -7.82 -15.47 -7.25
N GLY A 30 -7.40 -14.90 -6.12
CA GLY A 30 -7.95 -15.17 -4.78
C GLY A 30 -7.30 -16.33 -4.01
N ILE A 31 -6.07 -16.72 -4.34
CA ILE A 31 -5.27 -17.70 -3.59
C ILE A 31 -4.14 -16.95 -2.85
N ASP A 32 -4.52 -16.11 -1.90
CA ASP A 32 -3.67 -15.12 -1.20
C ASP A 32 -3.01 -15.60 0.11
N HIS A 33 -3.41 -16.77 0.61
CA HIS A 33 -2.83 -17.40 1.81
C HIS A 33 -1.40 -17.95 1.60
N LEU A 34 -0.90 -17.95 0.36
CA LEU A 34 0.43 -18.44 0.01
C LEU A 34 1.40 -17.26 -0.04
N ILE A 35 2.46 -17.28 0.75
CA ILE A 35 3.36 -16.14 0.95
C ILE A 35 4.78 -16.48 0.50
N ASP A 36 5.21 -17.73 0.64
CA ASP A 36 6.56 -18.19 0.32
C ASP A 36 6.57 -19.09 -0.93
N PRO A 37 7.59 -18.99 -1.81
CA PRO A 37 7.82 -19.95 -2.89
C PRO A 37 7.86 -21.44 -2.47
N SER A 38 8.11 -21.72 -1.19
CA SER A 38 8.11 -23.05 -0.59
C SER A 38 6.75 -23.50 -0.05
N ASP A 39 5.76 -22.58 0.04
CA ASP A 39 4.41 -22.92 0.50
C ASP A 39 3.74 -23.92 -0.44
N ARG A 40 2.92 -24.79 0.15
CA ARG A 40 2.30 -25.93 -0.53
C ARG A 40 0.84 -25.68 -0.82
N VAL A 41 0.47 -25.87 -2.08
CA VAL A 41 -0.92 -25.88 -2.55
C VAL A 41 -1.40 -27.32 -2.66
N SER A 42 -2.57 -27.64 -2.12
CA SER A 42 -3.13 -29.00 -2.14
C SER A 42 -4.61 -29.01 -2.50
N GLY A 43 -5.10 -30.17 -2.96
CA GLY A 43 -6.52 -30.41 -3.22
C GLY A 43 -7.11 -29.50 -4.30
N THR A 44 -8.31 -28.98 -4.05
CA THR A 44 -9.05 -28.09 -4.97
C THR A 44 -8.31 -26.80 -5.30
N ASN A 45 -7.52 -26.27 -4.37
CA ASN A 45 -6.71 -25.08 -4.60
C ASN A 45 -5.56 -25.36 -5.59
N LEU A 46 -5.06 -26.59 -5.66
CA LEU A 46 -3.99 -26.95 -6.61
C LEU A 46 -4.51 -26.97 -8.04
N ASP A 47 -5.71 -27.52 -8.27
CA ASP A 47 -6.31 -27.56 -9.60
C ASP A 47 -6.66 -26.15 -10.08
N ARG A 48 -7.21 -25.32 -9.19
CA ARG A 48 -7.47 -23.89 -9.46
C ARG A 48 -6.18 -23.12 -9.74
N ALA A 49 -5.13 -23.31 -8.94
CA ALA A 49 -3.81 -22.71 -9.14
C ALA A 49 -3.20 -23.10 -10.50
N ARG A 50 -3.29 -24.37 -10.88
CA ARG A 50 -2.81 -24.85 -12.19
C ARG A 50 -3.58 -24.22 -13.35
N GLN A 51 -4.90 -24.05 -13.21
CA GLN A 51 -5.72 -23.39 -14.22
C GLN A 51 -5.36 -21.91 -14.39
N ILE A 52 -5.19 -21.18 -13.28
CA ILE A 52 -4.80 -19.76 -13.28
C ILE A 52 -3.45 -19.56 -13.97
N LEU A 53 -2.49 -20.44 -13.68
CA LEU A 53 -1.13 -20.39 -14.23
C LEU A 53 -1.02 -20.93 -15.67
N GLY A 54 -2.15 -21.28 -16.31
CA GLY A 54 -2.15 -21.88 -17.65
C GLY A 54 -1.47 -23.26 -17.71
N ILE A 55 -1.23 -23.89 -16.56
CA ILE A 55 -0.62 -25.21 -16.47
C ILE A 55 -1.65 -26.25 -16.88
N VAL A 56 -1.42 -26.84 -18.06
CA VAL A 56 -2.33 -27.78 -18.70
C VAL A 56 -2.65 -28.95 -17.74
N PRO A 57 -3.95 -29.26 -17.53
CA PRO A 57 -4.35 -30.34 -16.64
C PRO A 57 -3.86 -31.69 -17.18
N ARG A 58 -3.51 -32.62 -16.29
CA ARG A 58 -3.00 -33.94 -16.69
C ARG A 58 -4.00 -34.72 -17.54
N SER A 59 -5.31 -34.50 -17.34
CA SER A 59 -6.37 -35.08 -18.19
C SER A 59 -6.26 -34.64 -19.65
N ALA A 60 -5.89 -33.38 -19.92
CA ALA A 60 -5.67 -32.88 -21.26
C ALA A 60 -4.39 -33.45 -21.90
N LEU A 61 -3.32 -33.64 -21.12
CA LEU A 61 -2.06 -34.23 -21.63
C LEU A 61 -2.21 -35.68 -22.08
N VAL A 62 -3.20 -36.42 -21.58
CA VAL A 62 -3.47 -37.80 -21.99
C VAL A 62 -4.37 -37.83 -23.25
N SER A 63 -4.97 -36.71 -23.65
CA SER A 63 -5.82 -36.62 -24.84
C SER A 63 -4.99 -36.52 -26.12
N PRO A 64 -5.21 -37.40 -27.13
CA PRO A 64 -4.60 -37.27 -28.45
C PRO A 64 -4.89 -35.93 -29.13
N ARG A 65 -6.13 -35.42 -29.00
CA ARG A 65 -6.59 -34.15 -29.60
C ARG A 65 -5.81 -32.94 -29.11
N TYR A 66 -5.41 -32.95 -27.84
CA TYR A 66 -4.62 -31.86 -27.28
C TYR A 66 -3.26 -31.71 -27.99
N TRP A 67 -2.59 -32.84 -28.28
CA TRP A 67 -1.28 -32.83 -28.95
C TRP A 67 -1.38 -32.56 -30.44
N GLN A 68 -2.44 -33.01 -31.10
CA GLN A 68 -2.74 -32.66 -32.49
C GLN A 68 -2.87 -31.15 -32.66
N ASN A 69 -3.66 -30.50 -31.80
CA ASN A 69 -3.83 -29.06 -31.80
C ASN A 69 -2.53 -28.33 -31.45
N ARG A 70 -1.78 -28.83 -30.46
CA ARG A 70 -0.52 -28.19 -30.01
C ARG A 70 0.60 -28.28 -31.05
N LEU A 71 0.66 -29.37 -31.80
CA LEU A 71 1.66 -29.58 -32.86
C LEU A 71 1.16 -29.09 -34.23
N GLN A 72 -0.10 -28.65 -34.34
CA GLN A 72 -0.76 -28.28 -35.59
C GLN A 72 -0.67 -29.38 -36.67
N LEU A 73 -0.82 -30.64 -36.24
CA LEU A 73 -0.71 -31.80 -37.14
C LEU A 73 -2.07 -32.38 -37.46
N SER A 74 -2.25 -32.83 -38.71
CA SER A 74 -3.41 -33.62 -39.09
C SER A 74 -3.40 -35.00 -38.41
N ASP A 75 -4.55 -35.68 -38.38
CA ASP A 75 -4.68 -37.01 -37.78
C ASP A 75 -3.67 -38.03 -38.34
N GLU A 76 -3.42 -38.01 -39.66
CA GLU A 76 -2.46 -38.90 -40.30
C GLU A 76 -1.01 -38.55 -39.93
N GLN A 77 -0.67 -37.26 -39.92
CA GLN A 77 0.65 -36.77 -39.55
C GLN A 77 0.96 -37.08 -38.08
N PHE A 78 -0.02 -36.90 -37.20
CA PHE A 78 0.12 -37.23 -35.78
C PHE A 78 0.30 -38.73 -35.55
N ARG A 79 -0.44 -39.60 -36.26
CA ARG A 79 -0.21 -41.06 -36.24
C ARG A 79 1.18 -41.44 -36.75
N GLY A 80 1.72 -40.69 -37.72
CA GLY A 80 3.10 -40.84 -38.18
C GLY A 80 4.12 -40.50 -37.10
N VAL A 81 3.90 -39.42 -36.34
CA VAL A 81 4.73 -39.03 -35.20
C VAL A 81 4.67 -40.06 -34.08
N LEU A 82 3.48 -40.57 -33.75
CA LEU A 82 3.33 -41.63 -32.75
C LEU A 82 4.08 -42.91 -33.14
N ARG A 83 3.98 -43.34 -34.40
CA ARG A 83 4.75 -44.49 -34.93
C ARG A 83 6.26 -44.27 -34.83
N ARG A 84 6.75 -43.08 -35.19
CA ARG A 84 8.17 -42.72 -35.08
C ARG A 84 8.69 -42.76 -33.64
N LEU A 85 7.85 -42.35 -32.69
CA LEU A 85 8.16 -42.38 -31.26
C LEU A 85 7.95 -43.77 -30.63
N GLY A 86 7.57 -44.79 -31.42
CA GLY A 86 7.31 -46.15 -30.92
C GLY A 86 6.04 -46.27 -30.05
N ILE A 87 5.13 -45.30 -30.15
CA ILE A 87 3.89 -45.27 -29.38
C ILE A 87 2.80 -46.00 -30.17
N VAL A 88 2.42 -47.19 -29.72
CA VAL A 88 1.28 -47.94 -30.27
C VAL A 88 -0.02 -47.30 -29.79
N HIS A 89 -0.86 -46.83 -30.72
CA HIS A 89 -2.10 -46.14 -30.41
C HIS A 89 -3.21 -46.52 -31.40
N ASP A 90 -4.11 -47.41 -30.98
CA ASP A 90 -5.18 -47.98 -31.81
C ASP A 90 -6.48 -47.14 -31.74
N GLY A 91 -6.36 -45.81 -31.77
CA GLY A 91 -7.52 -44.92 -31.78
C GLY A 91 -8.25 -44.77 -30.44
N ALA A 92 -7.62 -45.19 -29.34
CA ALA A 92 -8.16 -45.00 -27.99
C ALA A 92 -8.36 -43.50 -27.64
N ARG A 93 -9.30 -43.20 -26.73
CA ARG A 93 -9.55 -41.82 -26.26
C ARG A 93 -8.39 -41.24 -25.44
N THR A 94 -7.44 -42.07 -25.02
CA THR A 94 -6.34 -41.72 -24.11
C THR A 94 -5.02 -42.34 -24.57
N LEU A 95 -3.94 -41.57 -24.50
CA LEU A 95 -2.59 -42.01 -24.85
C LEU A 95 -2.02 -43.00 -23.82
N PRO A 96 -1.19 -43.97 -24.26
CA PRO A 96 -0.52 -44.92 -23.37
C PRO A 96 0.37 -44.25 -22.30
N LYS A 97 0.61 -44.97 -21.19
CA LYS A 97 1.51 -44.50 -20.12
C LYS A 97 2.93 -44.32 -20.68
N GLY A 98 3.53 -43.15 -20.41
CA GLY A 98 4.88 -42.80 -20.90
C GLY A 98 4.89 -41.96 -22.18
N SER A 99 3.81 -41.97 -22.98
CA SER A 99 3.69 -41.22 -24.24
C SER A 99 3.82 -39.71 -24.07
N VAL A 100 3.33 -39.16 -22.96
CA VAL A 100 3.41 -37.72 -22.64
C VAL A 100 4.86 -37.22 -22.56
N ARG A 101 5.79 -38.04 -22.04
CA ARG A 101 7.20 -37.65 -21.92
C ARG A 101 7.86 -37.57 -23.29
N LEU A 102 7.57 -38.54 -24.15
CA LEU A 102 8.09 -38.62 -25.53
C LEU A 102 7.52 -37.50 -26.40
N LEU A 103 6.22 -37.20 -26.28
CA LEU A 103 5.58 -36.09 -26.99
C LEU A 103 6.09 -34.73 -26.53
N LYS A 104 6.36 -34.53 -25.23
CA LYS A 104 7.02 -33.31 -24.73
C LYS A 104 8.43 -33.13 -25.31
N ALA A 105 9.21 -34.21 -25.39
CA ALA A 105 10.55 -34.18 -25.97
C ALA A 105 10.50 -33.86 -27.48
N GLU A 106 9.54 -34.42 -28.21
CA GLU A 106 9.37 -34.12 -29.63
C GLU A 106 8.86 -32.68 -29.86
N CYS A 107 7.98 -32.15 -29.01
CA CYS A 107 7.60 -30.73 -29.04
C CYS A 107 8.81 -29.80 -28.86
N GLN A 108 9.68 -30.09 -27.89
CA GLN A 108 10.90 -29.29 -27.68
C GLN A 108 11.84 -29.38 -28.90
N ARG A 109 11.96 -30.56 -29.49
CA ARG A 109 12.76 -30.79 -30.70
C ARG A 109 12.21 -30.03 -31.91
N CYS A 110 10.88 -29.94 -32.05
CA CYS A 110 10.22 -29.17 -33.10
C CYS A 110 10.30 -27.66 -32.85
N GLN A 111 10.19 -27.18 -31.61
CA GLN A 111 10.36 -25.77 -31.25
C GLN A 111 11.79 -25.27 -31.49
N LEU A 112 12.80 -26.12 -31.31
CA LEU A 112 14.20 -25.80 -31.65
C LEU A 112 14.49 -25.82 -33.16
N ARG A 113 13.56 -26.37 -33.98
CA ARG A 113 13.70 -26.50 -35.43
C ARG A 113 12.85 -25.52 -36.23
N GLN A 114 11.85 -24.89 -35.63
CA GLN A 114 11.21 -23.76 -36.28
C GLN A 114 12.30 -22.70 -36.51
N PRO A 115 12.48 -22.17 -37.74
CA PRO A 115 13.16 -20.90 -37.91
C PRO A 115 12.53 -19.94 -36.91
N GLN A 116 13.32 -19.03 -36.31
CA GLN A 116 12.71 -17.88 -35.64
C GLN A 116 11.86 -17.17 -36.70
N GLU A 117 10.57 -17.53 -36.75
CA GLU A 117 9.54 -16.73 -37.37
C GLU A 117 9.66 -15.39 -36.67
N SER A 118 10.20 -14.43 -37.43
CA SER A 118 10.11 -13.01 -37.21
C SER A 118 8.87 -12.73 -36.39
N ALA A 119 9.08 -12.18 -35.18
CA ALA A 119 8.06 -11.74 -34.24
C ALA A 119 6.74 -11.51 -34.97
N GLY A 120 5.86 -12.52 -34.89
CA GLY A 120 4.57 -12.49 -35.56
C GLY A 120 3.94 -11.15 -35.22
N GLU A 121 3.59 -10.40 -36.26
CA GLU A 121 2.96 -9.11 -36.21
C GLU A 121 2.09 -9.05 -34.97
N ALA A 122 2.57 -8.29 -33.97
CA ALA A 122 1.72 -7.82 -32.91
C ALA A 122 0.52 -7.23 -33.66
N LYS A 123 -0.65 -7.87 -33.54
CA LYS A 123 -1.89 -7.27 -34.02
C LYS A 123 -1.82 -5.82 -33.58
N THR A 124 -1.64 -4.92 -34.54
CA THR A 124 -1.72 -3.49 -34.33
C THR A 124 -3.13 -3.32 -33.81
N ARG A 125 -3.28 -3.31 -32.48
CA ARG A 125 -4.51 -2.85 -31.85
C ARG A 125 -4.67 -1.48 -32.46
N GLU A 126 -5.75 -1.31 -33.21
CA GLU A 126 -6.07 -0.07 -33.92
C GLU A 126 -5.62 1.10 -33.04
N ASP A 127 -4.64 1.87 -33.53
CA ASP A 127 -4.15 3.09 -32.91
C ASP A 127 -5.28 4.14 -32.98
N THR A 128 -6.35 3.91 -32.23
CA THR A 128 -7.12 5.03 -31.72
C THR A 128 -6.19 5.73 -30.76
N PRO A 129 -5.81 7.00 -31.01
CA PRO A 129 -5.00 7.73 -30.06
C PRO A 129 -5.73 7.63 -28.72
N PRO A 130 -5.05 7.16 -27.66
CA PRO A 130 -5.70 6.98 -26.37
C PRO A 130 -6.32 8.32 -25.97
N PRO A 131 -7.51 8.30 -25.35
CA PRO A 131 -8.18 9.53 -24.94
C PRO A 131 -7.19 10.41 -24.18
N GLU A 132 -7.18 11.69 -24.51
CA GLU A 132 -6.32 12.68 -23.86
C GLU A 132 -6.50 12.60 -22.34
N LEU A 133 -5.40 12.78 -21.61
CA LEU A 133 -5.45 12.76 -20.16
C LEU A 133 -6.20 13.99 -19.67
N LEU A 134 -7.43 13.78 -19.20
CA LEU A 134 -8.24 14.82 -18.60
C LEU A 134 -7.76 15.08 -17.17
N TRP A 135 -7.12 16.23 -16.94
CA TRP A 135 -6.84 16.69 -15.58
C TRP A 135 -8.14 17.10 -14.90
N ARG A 136 -8.51 16.37 -13.86
CA ARG A 136 -9.68 16.68 -13.03
C ARG A 136 -9.19 16.86 -11.61
N THR A 137 -9.71 17.87 -10.91
CA THR A 137 -9.44 18.00 -9.49
C THR A 137 -10.17 16.89 -8.74
N ILE A 138 -9.42 16.08 -8.00
CA ILE A 138 -9.95 14.93 -7.25
C ILE A 138 -9.73 15.18 -5.77
N GLY A 139 -10.82 15.29 -5.00
CA GLY A 139 -10.75 15.34 -3.55
C GLY A 139 -10.83 16.74 -2.95
N HIS A 140 -10.19 16.92 -1.80
CA HIS A 140 -10.38 18.08 -0.93
C HIS A 140 -9.34 19.17 -1.21
N GLU A 141 -9.81 20.33 -1.65
CA GLU A 141 -9.00 21.54 -1.82
C GLU A 141 -8.95 22.29 -0.48
N ILE A 142 -7.87 22.10 0.26
CA ILE A 142 -7.59 22.80 1.52
C ILE A 142 -6.17 23.36 1.50
N GLU A 143 -5.82 24.17 2.50
CA GLU A 143 -4.43 24.59 2.70
C GLU A 143 -3.56 23.38 3.06
N LEU A 144 -2.76 22.93 2.08
CA LEU A 144 -1.91 21.75 2.18
C LEU A 144 -0.73 21.96 3.13
N ARG A 145 -0.60 21.06 4.11
CA ARG A 145 0.63 20.89 4.90
C ARG A 145 1.50 19.85 4.23
N MET A 146 2.63 20.31 3.69
CA MET A 146 3.63 19.47 3.04
C MET A 146 4.57 18.83 4.05
N LEU A 147 4.99 17.59 3.79
CA LEU A 147 6.05 16.96 4.57
C LEU A 147 7.41 17.54 4.19
N THR A 148 8.23 17.76 5.22
CA THR A 148 9.62 18.18 5.07
C THR A 148 10.56 16.98 4.88
N GLU A 149 11.75 17.23 4.35
CA GLU A 149 12.78 16.20 4.20
C GLU A 149 13.11 15.52 5.55
N ASN A 150 13.28 16.32 6.60
CA ASN A 150 13.54 15.82 7.95
C ASN A 150 12.40 14.96 8.51
N GLU A 151 11.14 15.23 8.16
CA GLU A 151 10.02 14.38 8.59
C GLU A 151 10.03 13.03 7.89
N VAL A 152 10.28 13.00 6.57
CA VAL A 152 10.41 11.74 5.83
C VAL A 152 11.64 10.96 6.27
N LEU A 153 12.73 11.65 6.60
CA LEU A 153 13.93 11.02 7.18
C LEU A 153 13.61 10.35 8.52
N ARG A 154 12.92 11.06 9.43
CA ARG A 154 12.49 10.52 10.73
C ARG A 154 11.56 9.31 10.57
N ILE A 155 10.68 9.32 9.57
CA ILE A 155 9.85 8.17 9.23
C ILE A 155 10.73 6.98 8.81
N HIS A 156 11.72 7.20 7.95
CA HIS A 156 12.64 6.16 7.51
C HIS A 156 13.47 5.60 8.67
N GLU A 157 14.01 6.47 9.53
CA GLU A 157 14.77 6.07 10.72
C GLU A 157 13.93 5.27 11.71
N ALA A 158 12.69 5.69 11.96
CA ALA A 158 11.76 4.95 12.81
C ALA A 158 11.48 3.54 12.26
N LEU A 159 11.32 3.41 10.94
CA LEU A 159 11.20 2.11 10.28
C LEU A 159 12.48 1.27 10.42
N VAL A 160 13.66 1.86 10.24
CA VAL A 160 14.95 1.14 10.40
C VAL A 160 15.09 0.61 11.83
N GLN A 161 14.73 1.42 12.83
CA GLN A 161 14.79 1.03 14.23
C GLN A 161 13.80 -0.10 14.55
N ASP A 162 12.55 0.01 14.11
CA ASP A 162 11.52 -1.00 14.39
C ASP A 162 11.80 -2.35 13.73
N PHE A 163 12.36 -2.33 12.51
CA PHE A 163 12.69 -3.54 11.76
C PHE A 163 14.09 -4.11 12.05
N SER A 164 14.89 -3.47 12.92
CA SER A 164 16.28 -3.86 13.20
C SER A 164 16.43 -5.31 13.71
N ASN A 165 15.47 -5.79 14.49
CA ASN A 165 15.45 -7.13 15.09
C ASN A 165 14.49 -8.12 14.39
N GLN A 166 13.98 -7.75 13.21
CA GLN A 166 13.07 -8.59 12.42
C GLN A 166 13.85 -9.50 11.47
N GLU A 167 13.17 -10.48 10.86
CA GLU A 167 13.73 -11.35 9.82
C GLU A 167 14.23 -10.55 8.60
N ASP A 168 13.66 -9.38 8.32
CA ASP A 168 13.96 -8.54 7.15
C ASP A 168 14.23 -7.06 7.52
N PRO A 169 15.44 -6.77 8.02
CA PRO A 169 15.84 -5.42 8.40
C PRO A 169 16.08 -4.53 7.17
N ILE A 170 15.84 -3.23 7.32
CA ILE A 170 16.16 -2.24 6.28
C ILE A 170 17.69 -2.06 6.24
N LYS A 171 18.36 -2.83 5.38
CA LYS A 171 19.80 -2.72 5.12
C LYS A 171 20.08 -2.80 3.61
N PRO A 172 20.96 -1.95 3.06
CA PRO A 172 21.57 -0.77 3.70
C PRO A 172 20.53 0.30 4.03
N CYS A 173 20.69 0.98 5.16
CA CYS A 173 19.80 2.06 5.60
C CYS A 173 20.31 3.43 5.16
N GLY A 174 19.43 4.43 5.16
CA GLY A 174 19.78 5.82 4.89
C GLY A 174 19.51 6.27 3.46
N ILE A 175 19.74 7.56 3.23
CA ILE A 175 19.52 8.22 1.94
C ILE A 175 20.55 7.69 0.93
N ARG A 176 20.05 7.23 -0.21
CA ARG A 176 20.88 6.92 -1.39
C ARG A 176 21.24 8.19 -2.14
N ASN A 177 20.28 9.09 -2.32
CA ASN A 177 20.47 10.37 -3.01
C ASN A 177 19.49 11.43 -2.48
N SER A 178 20.03 12.48 -1.87
CA SER A 178 19.24 13.60 -1.31
C SER A 178 18.51 14.39 -2.39
N SER A 179 19.10 14.54 -3.58
CA SER A 179 18.45 15.21 -4.71
C SER A 179 17.20 14.47 -5.18
N LEU A 180 17.20 13.13 -5.13
CA LEU A 180 16.03 12.32 -5.45
C LEU A 180 14.94 12.47 -4.37
N LEU A 181 15.34 12.55 -3.10
CA LEU A 181 14.40 12.80 -2.01
C LEU A 181 13.75 14.18 -2.13
N GLY A 182 14.56 15.22 -2.39
CA GLY A 182 14.09 16.58 -2.63
C GLY A 182 13.16 16.66 -3.85
N SER A 183 13.50 15.98 -4.95
CA SER A 183 12.63 15.87 -6.14
C SER A 183 11.27 15.26 -5.80
N ALA A 184 11.26 14.14 -5.06
CA ALA A 184 10.03 13.48 -4.67
C ALA A 184 9.13 14.36 -3.78
N LEU A 185 9.74 15.11 -2.86
CA LEU A 185 9.03 16.05 -1.98
C LEU A 185 8.53 17.30 -2.70
N HIS A 186 9.24 17.76 -3.74
CA HIS A 186 8.86 18.94 -4.50
C HIS A 186 7.80 18.64 -5.58
N ARG A 187 7.70 17.39 -6.06
CA ARG A 187 6.69 16.98 -7.04
C ARG A 187 5.27 17.42 -6.70
N PRO A 188 4.72 17.16 -5.49
CA PRO A 188 3.38 17.65 -5.12
C PRO A 188 3.24 19.19 -5.09
N CYS A 189 4.35 19.93 -5.00
CA CYS A 189 4.37 21.40 -5.04
C CYS A 189 4.41 21.98 -6.47
N THR A 190 4.40 21.14 -7.51
CA THR A 190 4.45 21.60 -8.91
C THR A 190 3.29 22.56 -9.21
N SER A 191 3.62 23.77 -9.67
CA SER A 191 2.65 24.77 -10.11
C SER A 191 3.10 25.46 -11.41
N LEU A 192 2.13 26.04 -12.12
CA LEU A 192 2.37 26.96 -13.23
C LEU A 192 1.75 28.31 -12.84
N GLY A 193 2.60 29.26 -12.43
CA GLY A 193 2.13 30.49 -11.79
C GLY A 193 1.42 30.15 -10.47
N ASP A 194 0.20 30.68 -10.30
CA ASP A 194 -0.63 30.45 -9.11
C ASP A 194 -1.42 29.13 -9.17
N ASP A 195 -1.46 28.48 -10.34
CA ASP A 195 -2.21 27.24 -10.54
C ASP A 195 -1.39 26.01 -10.15
N ARG A 196 -1.80 25.33 -9.07
CA ARG A 196 -1.18 24.09 -8.62
C ARG A 196 -1.58 22.92 -9.51
N LYS A 197 -0.61 22.11 -9.93
CA LYS A 197 -0.85 20.85 -10.67
C LYS A 197 -1.62 19.82 -9.81
N TYR A 198 -1.40 19.86 -8.50
CA TYR A 198 -2.02 18.98 -7.50
C TYR A 198 -2.72 19.82 -6.42
N PRO A 199 -3.91 20.38 -6.70
CA PRO A 199 -4.57 21.34 -5.81
C PRO A 199 -5.21 20.71 -4.56
N SER A 200 -5.49 19.41 -4.58
CA SER A 200 -6.13 18.69 -3.46
C SER A 200 -5.17 17.84 -2.64
N VAL A 201 -5.59 17.46 -1.42
CA VAL A 201 -4.81 16.58 -0.53
C VAL A 201 -4.53 15.24 -1.21
N GLU A 202 -5.53 14.63 -1.82
CA GLU A 202 -5.43 13.31 -2.44
C GLU A 202 -4.50 13.31 -3.65
N MET A 203 -4.55 14.38 -4.46
CA MET A 203 -3.63 14.54 -5.60
C MET A 203 -2.20 14.78 -5.15
N ALA A 204 -1.99 15.62 -4.15
CA ALA A 204 -0.66 15.87 -3.59
C ALA A 204 -0.09 14.62 -2.91
N ALA A 205 -0.92 13.89 -2.15
CA ALA A 205 -0.56 12.62 -1.55
C ALA A 205 -0.15 11.59 -2.61
N ALA A 206 -0.96 11.43 -3.67
CA ALA A 206 -0.68 10.53 -4.78
C ALA A 206 0.65 10.87 -5.49
N ALA A 207 0.89 12.15 -5.77
CA ALA A 207 2.14 12.60 -6.38
C ALA A 207 3.36 12.29 -5.49
N LEU A 208 3.24 12.55 -4.19
CA LEU A 208 4.29 12.25 -3.21
C LEU A 208 4.59 10.76 -3.14
N ILE A 209 3.58 9.91 -2.95
CA ILE A 209 3.82 8.47 -2.80
C ILE A 209 4.36 7.85 -4.10
N HIS A 210 3.83 8.26 -5.26
CA HIS A 210 4.35 7.81 -6.55
C HIS A 210 5.85 8.15 -6.67
N ALA A 211 6.25 9.37 -6.36
CA ALA A 211 7.66 9.76 -6.44
C ALA A 211 8.54 8.98 -5.44
N LEU A 212 8.11 8.83 -4.18
CA LEU A 212 8.88 8.07 -3.19
C LEU A 212 9.06 6.59 -3.57
N VAL A 213 8.05 5.99 -4.22
CA VAL A 213 8.13 4.59 -4.68
C VAL A 213 9.10 4.44 -5.86
N HIS A 214 9.05 5.34 -6.84
CA HIS A 214 9.77 5.17 -8.12
C HIS A 214 11.13 5.88 -8.20
N ASP A 215 11.32 7.00 -7.49
CA ASP A 215 12.58 7.74 -7.51
C ASP A 215 13.66 7.06 -6.64
N HIS A 216 13.26 6.11 -5.78
CA HIS A 216 14.14 5.33 -4.90
C HIS A 216 15.17 6.18 -4.12
N PRO A 217 14.73 7.17 -3.33
CA PRO A 217 15.64 8.07 -2.61
C PRO A 217 16.45 7.39 -1.50
N PHE A 218 16.00 6.25 -0.98
CA PHE A 218 16.68 5.47 0.06
C PHE A 218 17.35 4.21 -0.52
N HIS A 219 18.38 3.72 0.18
CA HIS A 219 19.08 2.49 -0.21
C HIS A 219 18.17 1.26 -0.17
N ASN A 220 17.33 1.15 0.86
CA ASN A 220 16.33 0.12 1.01
C ASN A 220 15.10 0.71 1.74
N GLY A 221 13.97 0.01 1.76
CA GLY A 221 12.79 0.44 2.51
C GLY A 221 11.93 1.50 1.81
N ASN A 222 12.21 1.87 0.55
CA ASN A 222 11.45 2.89 -0.20
C ASN A 222 9.93 2.67 -0.14
N LYS A 223 9.45 1.45 -0.44
CA LYS A 223 8.01 1.10 -0.38
C LYS A 223 7.42 1.26 1.02
N ARG A 224 8.17 0.86 2.06
CA ARG A 224 7.77 0.96 3.47
C ARG A 224 7.70 2.44 3.90
N THR A 225 8.73 3.21 3.58
CA THR A 225 8.79 4.65 3.87
C THR A 225 7.70 5.42 3.12
N ALA A 226 7.46 5.09 1.85
CA ALA A 226 6.41 5.72 1.04
C ALA A 226 5.00 5.47 1.62
N LEU A 227 4.74 4.24 2.10
CA LEU A 227 3.48 3.91 2.76
C LEU A 227 3.28 4.71 4.05
N VAL A 228 4.27 4.76 4.95
CA VAL A 228 4.14 5.52 6.20
C VAL A 228 4.06 7.02 5.92
N ALA A 229 4.82 7.53 4.95
CA ALA A 229 4.74 8.92 4.52
C ALA A 229 3.35 9.30 3.99
N LEU A 230 2.69 8.42 3.23
CA LEU A 230 1.30 8.62 2.81
C LEU A 230 0.35 8.73 4.00
N LEU A 231 0.46 7.81 4.97
CA LEU A 231 -0.42 7.80 6.15
C LEU A 231 -0.25 9.08 6.98
N VAL A 232 1.00 9.48 7.24
CA VAL A 232 1.31 10.72 7.96
C VAL A 232 0.84 11.94 7.18
N PHE A 233 1.07 11.99 5.86
CA PHE A 233 0.64 13.09 5.01
C PHE A 233 -0.89 13.28 5.06
N LEU A 234 -1.65 12.19 4.95
CA LEU A 234 -3.11 12.26 5.02
C LEU A 234 -3.58 12.74 6.40
N ASP A 235 -3.03 12.20 7.49
CA ASP A 235 -3.43 12.58 8.85
C ASP A 235 -3.19 14.08 9.15
N GLU A 236 -2.06 14.59 8.69
CA GLU A 236 -1.64 15.99 8.85
C GLU A 236 -2.49 16.97 8.03
N ASN A 237 -3.13 16.45 7.00
CA ASN A 237 -4.11 17.15 6.16
C ASN A 237 -5.56 16.76 6.49
N GLY A 238 -5.79 16.12 7.65
CA GLY A 238 -7.13 15.84 8.16
C GLY A 238 -7.87 14.72 7.44
N LEU A 239 -7.17 13.81 6.76
CA LEU A 239 -7.73 12.63 6.11
C LEU A 239 -7.21 11.33 6.75
N MET A 240 -8.05 10.30 6.78
CA MET A 240 -7.68 8.95 7.24
C MET A 240 -8.16 7.91 6.25
N LEU A 241 -7.28 6.94 5.93
CA LEU A 241 -7.66 5.79 5.12
C LEU A 241 -8.62 4.85 5.87
N ARG A 242 -9.67 4.38 5.19
CA ARG A 242 -10.63 3.39 5.69
C ARG A 242 -10.43 1.99 5.10
N CYS A 243 -9.47 1.82 4.19
CA CYS A 243 -9.19 0.54 3.56
C CYS A 243 -8.53 -0.46 4.54
N GLY A 244 -8.73 -1.75 4.26
CA GLY A 244 -8.06 -2.83 4.99
C GLY A 244 -6.58 -2.95 4.63
N GLU A 245 -5.79 -3.59 5.50
CA GLU A 245 -4.35 -3.80 5.30
C GLU A 245 -4.00 -4.51 3.98
N ASP A 246 -4.84 -5.45 3.53
CA ASP A 246 -4.64 -6.20 2.30
C ASP A 246 -4.89 -5.36 1.03
N GLU A 247 -5.83 -4.43 1.11
CA GLU A 247 -6.12 -3.51 0.02
C GLU A 247 -5.00 -2.48 -0.11
N LEU A 248 -4.56 -1.92 1.03
CA LEU A 248 -3.43 -1.01 1.10
C LEU A 248 -2.14 -1.66 0.61
N PHE A 249 -1.88 -2.91 0.97
CA PHE A 249 -0.75 -3.68 0.43
C PHE A 249 -0.80 -3.79 -1.10
N ARG A 250 -1.96 -4.17 -1.65
CA ARG A 250 -2.17 -4.32 -3.10
C ARG A 250 -1.98 -2.99 -3.83
N PHE A 251 -2.49 -1.91 -3.27
CA PHE A 251 -2.32 -0.56 -3.81
C PHE A 251 -0.83 -0.21 -3.99
N ILE A 252 -0.03 -0.32 -2.92
CA ILE A 252 1.42 -0.01 -2.97
C ILE A 252 2.16 -0.93 -3.95
N LEU A 253 1.79 -2.21 -3.98
CA LEU A 253 2.40 -3.17 -4.88
C LEU A 253 2.09 -2.86 -6.36
N GLN A 254 0.85 -2.48 -6.66
CA GLN A 254 0.45 -2.08 -8.01
C GLN A 254 1.14 -0.80 -8.45
N THR A 255 1.29 0.18 -7.56
CA THR A 255 2.10 1.38 -7.82
C THR A 255 3.53 0.97 -8.21
N ALA A 256 4.22 0.20 -7.37
CA ALA A 256 5.61 -0.18 -7.61
C ALA A 256 5.84 -0.96 -8.93
N LYS A 257 4.81 -1.63 -9.45
CA LYS A 257 4.87 -2.42 -10.70
C LYS A 257 4.36 -1.69 -11.94
N HIS A 258 3.96 -0.43 -11.82
CA HIS A 258 3.27 0.32 -12.86
C HIS A 258 2.00 -0.39 -13.39
N LYS A 259 1.18 -0.94 -12.48
CA LYS A 259 -0.01 -1.75 -12.80
C LYS A 259 -1.32 -1.12 -12.32
N LEU A 260 -1.32 0.17 -12.01
CA LEU A 260 -2.54 0.89 -11.63
C LEU A 260 -3.39 1.29 -12.85
N VAL A 261 -2.76 1.40 -14.02
CA VAL A 261 -3.40 1.75 -15.29
C VAL A 261 -2.91 0.77 -16.35
N ASP A 262 -3.75 0.45 -17.34
CA ASP A 262 -3.35 -0.36 -18.48
C ASP A 262 -2.10 0.25 -19.16
N SER A 263 -1.21 -0.61 -19.66
CA SER A 263 0.08 -0.22 -20.25
C SER A 263 -0.10 0.75 -21.42
N HIS A 264 -0.01 2.05 -21.13
CA HIS A 264 -0.03 3.12 -22.13
C HIS A 264 1.33 3.83 -22.14
N PRO A 265 1.99 3.97 -23.30
CA PRO A 265 3.35 4.52 -23.37
C PRO A 265 3.44 6.03 -23.15
N ARG A 266 2.33 6.78 -23.19
CA ARG A 266 2.33 8.24 -22.99
C ARG A 266 1.80 8.63 -21.61
N GLN A 267 2.58 9.46 -20.90
CA GLN A 267 2.20 10.08 -19.62
C GLN A 267 1.81 9.08 -18.52
N LEU A 268 2.45 7.90 -18.49
CA LEU A 268 2.16 6.83 -17.53
C LEU A 268 2.15 7.34 -16.09
N ALA A 269 3.20 8.05 -15.68
CA ALA A 269 3.33 8.57 -14.32
C ALA A 269 2.18 9.49 -13.90
N ASP A 270 1.68 10.32 -14.82
CA ASP A 270 0.58 11.23 -14.52
C ASP A 270 -0.77 10.51 -14.50
N ARG A 271 -0.99 9.53 -15.39
CA ARG A 271 -2.17 8.66 -15.35
C ARG A 271 -2.24 7.86 -14.05
N GLU A 272 -1.09 7.36 -13.61
CA GLU A 272 -1.00 6.62 -12.35
C GLU A 272 -1.25 7.52 -11.15
N VAL A 273 -0.68 8.73 -11.11
CA VAL A 273 -0.98 9.69 -10.04
C VAL A 273 -2.48 10.01 -9.99
N MET A 274 -3.15 10.17 -11.14
CA MET A 274 -4.60 10.38 -11.19
C MET A 274 -5.40 9.18 -10.66
N ALA A 275 -5.02 7.96 -11.07
CA ALA A 275 -5.65 6.74 -10.56
C ALA A 275 -5.43 6.56 -9.05
N MET A 276 -4.23 6.91 -8.56
CA MET A 276 -3.90 6.90 -7.14
C MET A 276 -4.72 7.93 -6.37
N ALA A 277 -4.87 9.15 -6.89
CA ALA A 277 -5.68 10.18 -6.25
C ALA A 277 -7.15 9.75 -6.13
N ASP A 278 -7.72 9.15 -7.17
CA ASP A 278 -9.09 8.61 -7.15
C ASP A 278 -9.23 7.47 -6.13
N TRP A 279 -8.25 6.56 -6.08
CA TRP A 279 -8.24 5.49 -5.08
C TRP A 279 -8.16 6.03 -3.65
N ILE A 280 -7.28 7.01 -3.39
CA ILE A 280 -7.13 7.65 -2.07
C ILE A 280 -8.43 8.36 -1.70
N HIS A 281 -9.04 9.10 -2.63
CA HIS A 281 -10.29 9.81 -2.39
C HIS A 281 -11.43 8.85 -2.00
N LYS A 282 -11.61 7.76 -2.75
CA LYS A 282 -12.63 6.73 -2.46
C LYS A 282 -12.38 5.98 -1.14
N ASN A 283 -11.12 5.81 -0.78
CA ASN A 283 -10.70 5.05 0.40
C ASN A 283 -10.31 5.93 1.60
N SER A 284 -10.57 7.23 1.54
CA SER A 284 -10.29 8.15 2.63
C SER A 284 -11.57 8.76 3.19
N ARG A 285 -11.44 9.32 4.38
CA ARG A 285 -12.44 10.16 5.01
C ARG A 285 -11.80 11.36 5.64
N SER A 286 -12.58 12.44 5.74
CA SER A 286 -12.26 13.52 6.65
C SER A 286 -12.22 12.98 8.08
N ILE A 287 -11.10 13.23 8.75
CA ILE A 287 -11.00 13.14 10.18
C ILE A 287 -11.76 14.34 10.70
N GLU A 288 -12.99 14.12 11.16
CA GLU A 288 -13.56 15.03 12.13
C GLU A 288 -12.65 14.96 13.35
N LYS A 289 -11.72 15.93 13.49
CA LYS A 289 -11.04 16.20 14.77
C LYS A 289 -12.05 16.86 15.73
N GLY A 290 -13.24 16.27 15.81
CA GLY A 290 -14.15 16.44 16.92
C GLY A 290 -13.49 15.85 18.15
N GLU A 291 -13.86 16.39 19.29
CA GLU A 291 -13.30 16.04 20.59
C GLU A 291 -13.27 14.52 20.78
N ARG A 292 -12.05 13.93 20.78
CA ARG A 292 -11.84 12.48 20.89
C ARG A 292 -11.42 12.14 22.32
N PRO A 293 -11.86 11.01 22.89
CA PRO A 293 -11.32 10.58 24.16
C PRO A 293 -9.81 10.37 24.01
N ILE A 294 -9.03 10.95 24.93
CA ILE A 294 -7.58 10.82 24.97
C ILE A 294 -7.12 10.37 26.36
N PRO A 295 -6.04 9.57 26.46
CA PRO A 295 -5.45 9.24 27.74
C PRO A 295 -5.03 10.50 28.50
N PHE A 296 -5.22 10.50 29.82
CA PHE A 296 -4.91 11.68 30.64
C PHE A 296 -3.46 12.18 30.48
N ARG A 297 -2.50 11.26 30.29
CA ARG A 297 -1.09 11.60 30.01
C ARG A 297 -0.92 12.51 28.80
N GLU A 298 -1.73 12.34 27.77
CA GLU A 298 -1.64 13.11 26.53
C GLU A 298 -2.31 14.46 26.70
N LEU A 299 -3.49 14.47 27.32
CA LEU A 299 -4.17 15.71 27.71
C LEU A 299 -3.26 16.60 28.55
N ARG A 300 -2.53 16.03 29.51
CA ARG A 300 -1.57 16.76 30.35
C ARG A 300 -0.47 17.43 29.51
N LYS A 301 0.11 16.73 28.52
CA LYS A 301 1.12 17.29 27.61
C LYS A 301 0.56 18.47 26.81
N ILE A 302 -0.63 18.29 26.24
CA ILE A 302 -1.33 19.33 25.46
C ILE A 302 -1.59 20.56 26.34
N LEU A 303 -2.16 20.38 27.53
CA LEU A 303 -2.49 21.47 28.44
C LEU A 303 -1.26 22.25 28.92
N ASN A 304 -0.15 21.55 29.23
CA ASN A 304 1.11 22.19 29.61
C ASN A 304 1.66 23.09 28.49
N ARG A 305 1.55 22.67 27.23
CA ARG A 305 1.96 23.46 26.06
C ARG A 305 1.17 24.77 25.95
N PHE A 306 -0.11 24.74 26.27
CA PHE A 306 -0.95 25.95 26.30
C PHE A 306 -0.80 26.80 27.57
N GLY A 307 0.18 26.48 28.42
CA GLY A 307 0.49 27.20 29.65
C GLY A 307 -0.49 26.91 30.79
N CYS A 308 -1.19 25.78 30.75
CA CYS A 308 -2.08 25.36 31.83
C CYS A 308 -1.28 24.67 32.95
N ARG A 309 -1.62 24.95 34.21
CA ARG A 309 -1.07 24.30 35.39
C ARG A 309 -2.06 23.30 35.94
N LEU A 310 -1.62 22.08 36.20
CA LEU A 310 -2.44 21.02 36.79
C LEU A 310 -2.01 20.83 38.26
N ALA A 311 -2.97 20.89 39.18
CA ALA A 311 -2.74 20.68 40.60
C ALA A 311 -3.78 19.74 41.21
N CYS A 312 -3.34 18.80 42.03
CA CYS A 312 -4.23 17.96 42.83
C CYS A 312 -4.76 18.80 44.01
N PRO A 313 -6.08 18.97 44.19
CA PRO A 313 -6.62 19.58 45.39
C PRO A 313 -6.30 18.67 46.58
N GLY A 314 -5.81 19.24 47.68
CA GLY A 314 -5.32 18.50 48.86
C GLY A 314 -6.38 17.77 49.70
N GLY A 315 -7.46 17.28 49.09
CA GLY A 315 -8.56 16.56 49.75
C GLY A 315 -8.79 15.15 49.19
N LYS A 316 -9.57 14.34 49.91
CA LYS A 316 -9.94 12.95 49.55
C LYS A 316 -10.89 12.89 48.33
N GLY A 317 -10.38 13.18 47.14
CA GLY A 317 -11.14 13.04 45.90
C GLY A 317 -10.22 12.85 44.70
N ASN A 318 -10.61 11.96 43.78
CA ASN A 318 -9.88 11.72 42.54
C ASN A 318 -10.25 12.82 41.53
N ARG A 319 -9.76 14.05 41.78
CA ARG A 319 -10.03 15.23 40.95
C ARG A 319 -8.75 16.02 40.73
N ILE A 320 -8.68 16.77 39.64
CA ILE A 320 -7.55 17.63 39.31
C ILE A 320 -8.05 19.01 38.89
N ASN A 321 -7.37 20.04 39.38
CA ASN A 321 -7.65 21.44 39.03
C ASN A 321 -6.69 21.85 37.93
N ILE A 322 -7.23 22.43 36.85
CA ILE A 322 -6.46 22.94 35.73
C ILE A 322 -6.67 24.45 35.69
N SER A 323 -5.59 25.23 35.70
CA SER A 323 -5.66 26.70 35.61
C SER A 323 -4.80 27.27 34.49
N ARG A 324 -5.25 28.36 33.87
CA ARG A 324 -4.53 29.07 32.80
C ARG A 324 -4.59 30.57 33.06
N LYS A 325 -3.44 31.26 33.00
CA LYS A 325 -3.36 32.72 33.18
C LYS A 325 -3.29 33.41 31.82
N ARG A 326 -4.12 34.44 31.59
CA ARG A 326 -4.06 35.32 30.42
C ARG A 326 -3.92 36.78 30.83
N ALA A 327 -3.17 37.57 30.06
CA ALA A 327 -3.22 39.01 30.15
C ALA A 327 -4.55 39.50 29.57
N ALA A 328 -5.35 40.23 30.34
CA ALA A 328 -6.56 40.85 29.86
C ALA A 328 -6.17 42.06 29.00
N GLN A 329 -6.51 42.02 27.71
CA GLN A 329 -6.32 43.15 26.80
C GLN A 329 -7.58 44.02 26.84
N GLY A 330 -7.70 44.83 27.89
CA GLY A 330 -8.77 45.82 28.03
C GLY A 330 -8.24 47.22 27.72
N ARG A 331 -9.00 48.01 26.95
CA ARG A 331 -8.61 49.35 26.44
C ARG A 331 -8.26 50.37 27.55
N TRP A 332 -8.52 50.06 28.84
CA TRP A 332 -8.26 50.93 30.01
C TRP A 332 -7.91 50.17 31.32
N ARG A 333 -7.53 48.89 31.31
CA ARG A 333 -7.09 48.15 32.52
C ARG A 333 -6.09 47.04 32.19
N TRP A 334 -4.91 47.08 32.82
CA TRP A 334 -3.96 45.98 32.87
C TRP A 334 -4.34 45.04 34.02
N GLY A 335 -4.89 43.86 33.71
CA GLY A 335 -5.20 42.83 34.70
C GLY A 335 -4.92 41.44 34.13
N SER A 336 -4.54 40.47 34.96
CA SER A 336 -4.42 39.07 34.54
C SER A 336 -5.70 38.30 34.89
N THR A 337 -6.35 37.69 33.91
CA THR A 337 -7.51 36.81 34.14
C THR A 337 -7.00 35.38 34.31
N GLU A 338 -7.39 34.71 35.40
CA GLU A 338 -7.06 33.31 35.66
C GLU A 338 -8.30 32.44 35.40
N LEU A 339 -8.25 31.61 34.36
CA LEU A 339 -9.27 30.62 34.02
C LEU A 339 -8.99 29.34 34.82
N LYS A 340 -10.04 28.70 35.34
CA LYS A 340 -9.94 27.48 36.16
C LYS A 340 -11.03 26.49 35.77
N THR A 341 -10.67 25.21 35.68
CA THR A 341 -11.60 24.09 35.52
C THR A 341 -11.21 22.94 36.46
N GLN A 342 -12.18 22.10 36.79
CA GLN A 342 -11.98 20.91 37.62
C GLN A 342 -12.56 19.68 36.91
N ILE A 343 -11.78 18.60 36.87
CA ILE A 343 -12.17 17.34 36.22
C ILE A 343 -11.90 16.15 37.14
N ALA A 344 -12.62 15.05 36.91
CA ALA A 344 -12.32 13.79 37.56
C ALA A 344 -10.96 13.28 37.05
N TYR A 345 -10.12 12.86 37.98
CA TYR A 345 -8.85 12.21 37.72
C TYR A 345 -9.05 10.72 37.97
N GLY A 346 -8.51 9.86 37.10
CA GLY A 346 -8.53 8.41 37.27
C GLY A 346 -7.12 7.92 37.51
N ASP A 347 -6.42 7.72 36.40
CA ASP A 347 -4.99 7.45 36.30
C ASP A 347 -4.46 8.11 35.01
N GLU A 348 -3.15 8.05 34.76
CA GLU A 348 -2.53 8.64 33.57
C GLU A 348 -2.87 7.90 32.25
N GLY A 349 -3.33 6.64 32.33
CA GLY A 349 -3.65 5.79 31.18
C GLY A 349 -5.13 5.77 30.80
N ARG A 350 -6.00 6.27 31.66
CA ARG A 350 -7.45 6.27 31.48
C ARG A 350 -7.87 7.39 30.56
N ASP A 351 -8.76 7.05 29.64
CA ASP A 351 -9.30 7.98 28.68
C ASP A 351 -10.18 9.03 29.37
N VAL A 352 -9.92 10.29 29.03
CA VAL A 352 -10.77 11.41 29.39
C VAL A 352 -11.88 11.50 28.36
N GLU A 353 -13.13 11.40 28.81
CA GLU A 353 -14.29 11.40 27.93
C GLU A 353 -14.41 12.69 27.12
N ARG A 354 -14.92 12.57 25.88
CA ARG A 354 -15.20 13.66 24.95
C ARG A 354 -15.86 14.88 25.61
N ASN A 355 -16.93 14.66 26.38
CA ASN A 355 -17.68 15.74 27.02
C ASN A 355 -16.86 16.51 28.04
N THR A 356 -15.90 15.84 28.69
CA THR A 356 -14.97 16.48 29.62
C THR A 356 -13.98 17.35 28.87
N ILE A 357 -13.49 16.92 27.71
CA ILE A 357 -12.56 17.69 26.87
C ILE A 357 -13.27 18.94 26.30
N VAL A 358 -14.50 18.78 25.79
CA VAL A 358 -15.35 19.92 25.33
C VAL A 358 -15.45 20.97 26.43
N ARG A 359 -15.71 20.53 27.68
CA ARG A 359 -15.80 21.43 28.83
C ARG A 359 -14.47 22.11 29.13
N ILE A 360 -13.36 21.37 29.16
CA ILE A 360 -12.02 21.92 29.40
C ILE A 360 -11.70 22.99 28.35
N ARG A 361 -11.97 22.72 27.08
CA ARG A 361 -11.65 23.65 25.99
C ARG A 361 -12.46 24.92 26.09
N ARG A 362 -13.76 24.83 26.35
CA ARG A 362 -14.63 25.99 26.55
C ARG A 362 -14.23 26.82 27.78
N GLU A 363 -13.98 26.17 28.92
CA GLU A 363 -13.66 26.86 30.18
C GLU A 363 -12.25 27.47 30.19
N LEU A 364 -11.30 26.87 29.47
CA LEU A 364 -9.93 27.39 29.34
C LEU A 364 -9.72 28.24 28.08
N GLN A 365 -10.78 28.51 27.31
CA GLN A 365 -10.73 29.28 26.06
C GLN A 365 -9.68 28.72 25.08
N LEU A 366 -9.77 27.41 24.86
CA LEU A 366 -8.97 26.63 23.93
C LEU A 366 -9.85 26.12 22.78
N ASP A 367 -10.85 26.90 22.36
CA ASP A 367 -11.80 26.57 21.32
C ASP A 367 -11.67 27.55 20.12
N ASP A 368 -12.42 27.25 19.07
CA ASP A 368 -12.38 27.94 17.79
C ASP A 368 -12.70 29.44 17.95
N GLU A 369 -13.63 29.79 18.86
CA GLU A 369 -14.01 31.18 19.16
C GLU A 369 -12.85 32.02 19.71
N HIS A 370 -11.85 31.37 20.31
CA HIS A 370 -10.67 32.01 20.87
C HIS A 370 -9.41 31.78 20.02
N GLY A 371 -9.58 31.34 18.77
CA GLY A 371 -8.52 31.16 17.78
C GLY A 371 -7.68 29.89 17.98
N ILE A 372 -8.19 28.91 18.73
CA ILE A 372 -7.52 27.62 18.97
C ILE A 372 -8.44 26.52 18.46
N ASP A 373 -8.28 26.20 17.18
CA ASP A 373 -9.02 25.13 16.54
C ASP A 373 -8.61 23.75 17.06
N SER A 374 -9.41 22.72 16.77
CA SER A 374 -9.03 21.34 17.14
C SER A 374 -7.67 20.93 16.58
N ARG A 375 -7.25 21.48 15.44
CA ARG A 375 -5.91 21.24 14.88
C ARG A 375 -4.82 21.82 15.76
N ALA A 376 -4.95 23.04 16.25
CA ALA A 376 -4.01 23.67 17.19
C ALA A 376 -4.01 22.94 18.53
N PHE A 377 -5.19 22.60 19.06
CA PHE A 377 -5.32 21.92 20.35
C PHE A 377 -4.67 20.54 20.36
N TYR A 378 -4.96 19.70 19.35
CA TYR A 378 -4.37 18.37 19.22
C TYR A 378 -3.02 18.37 18.48
N GLY A 379 -2.56 19.51 17.96
CA GLY A 379 -1.49 19.59 16.94
C GLY A 379 -0.12 19.04 17.28
N ASP A 380 0.11 18.55 18.51
CA ASP A 380 1.34 17.82 18.88
C ASP A 380 1.11 16.34 19.23
N THR A 381 -0.13 15.84 19.25
CA THR A 381 -0.35 14.40 19.06
C THR A 381 -0.34 14.14 17.57
N VAL A 382 0.83 14.38 16.96
CA VAL A 382 1.24 13.64 15.78
C VAL A 382 1.09 12.18 16.21
N ASP A 383 0.22 11.40 15.56
CA ASP A 383 0.34 9.94 15.62
C ASP A 383 1.79 9.68 15.19
N LEU A 384 2.67 9.42 16.17
CA LEU A 384 4.11 9.33 15.93
C LEU A 384 4.29 8.34 14.77
N PRO A 385 5.29 8.50 13.87
CA PRO A 385 5.55 7.51 12.84
C PRO A 385 5.51 6.06 13.40
N GLY A 386 5.96 5.89 14.65
CA GLY A 386 5.84 4.66 15.43
C GLY A 386 4.43 4.07 15.57
N GLU A 387 3.37 4.85 15.77
CA GLU A 387 2.00 4.35 15.89
C GLU A 387 1.49 3.76 14.57
N PHE A 388 1.76 4.43 13.44
CA PHE A 388 1.47 3.88 12.12
C PHE A 388 2.30 2.62 11.83
N ILE A 389 3.57 2.61 12.23
CA ILE A 389 4.45 1.44 12.06
C ILE A 389 3.93 0.24 12.86
N VAL A 390 3.50 0.44 14.10
CA VAL A 390 2.91 -0.62 14.94
C VAL A 390 1.59 -1.10 14.33
N LYS A 391 0.70 -0.18 13.96
CA LYS A 391 -0.62 -0.51 13.40
C LYS A 391 -0.53 -1.28 12.09
N TYR A 392 0.34 -0.85 11.17
CA TYR A 392 0.47 -1.44 9.83
C TYR A 392 1.67 -2.40 9.71
N ARG A 393 2.15 -2.94 10.83
CA ARG A 393 3.36 -3.80 10.88
C ARG A 393 3.29 -4.99 9.92
N LYS A 394 2.12 -5.64 9.84
CA LYS A 394 1.91 -6.79 8.96
C LYS A 394 2.05 -6.39 7.49
N THR A 395 1.41 -5.30 7.06
CA THR A 395 1.56 -4.75 5.71
C THR A 395 3.01 -4.36 5.39
N LEU A 396 3.68 -3.67 6.32
CA LEU A 396 5.08 -3.25 6.15
C LEU A 396 6.03 -4.44 6.03
N SER A 397 5.80 -5.51 6.80
CA SER A 397 6.60 -6.74 6.73
C SER A 397 6.42 -7.47 5.38
N ARG A 398 5.20 -7.46 4.83
CA ARG A 398 4.92 -8.03 3.50
C ARG A 398 5.60 -7.24 2.38
N LEU A 399 5.68 -5.91 2.50
CA LEU A 399 6.34 -5.05 1.51
C LEU A 399 7.86 -5.22 1.48
N ALA A 400 8.45 -5.75 2.56
CA ALA A 400 9.88 -5.99 2.67
C ALA A 400 10.32 -7.19 1.81
N ARG A 401 9.47 -8.22 1.71
CA ARG A 401 9.72 -9.48 0.96
C ARG A 401 9.59 -9.36 -0.56
N LEU A 402 9.36 -8.16 -1.08
CA LEU A 402 9.15 -7.83 -2.50
C LEU A 402 10.24 -6.88 -2.97
#